data_AF-A0A318IBF6-F1
#
_entry.id   AF-A0A318IBF6-F1
#
_cell.length_a   1.000
_cell.length_b   1.000
_cell.length_c   1.000
_cell.angle_alpha   90.00
_cell.angle_beta   90.00
_cell.angle_gamma   90.00
#
_symmetry.space_group_name_H-M   'P 1'
#
loop_
_entity.id
_entity.type
_entity.pdbx_description
1 polymer ?
#
loop_
_entity_poly.entity_id
_entity_poly.type
_entity_poly.pdbx_seq_one_letter_code
_entity_poly.pdbx_strand_id
1 'polypeptide(L)'
;RYGAQAAEATPPVAKMLSKGIKVSAGTDATRVASYNPWVSLAWLVTGKTVGGLRMYPQRNLLDRETALRMWTEYVTWFSNEEGKKGRVAVGQLADLVVPDRDFFACAEDDIAGTTALLTVVGGKIVWGAGPFASHDAPIPPAMPDWSPVREYGGYGGWGATQRNGAPLQRAAAAAMCGCASACNVHAHAHASAWGSALPTSDAKGFWGAFGCSCWAI
;
A
#
# COMPACT_ATOMS: atom_id res chain seq x y z
N ARG A 1 -8.00 -2.57 32.81
CA ARG A 1 -8.74 -3.78 33.25
C ARG A 1 -8.00 -4.56 34.33
N TYR A 2 -6.68 -4.82 34.18
CA TYR A 2 -5.92 -5.67 35.12
C TYR A 2 -4.85 -4.93 35.95
N GLY A 3 -4.74 -3.60 35.80
CA GLY A 3 -3.78 -2.76 36.54
C GLY A 3 -2.39 -2.71 35.90
N ALA A 4 -1.57 -1.74 36.37
CA ALA A 4 -0.23 -1.50 35.83
C ALA A 4 0.71 -2.70 36.08
N GLN A 5 0.67 -3.28 37.27
CA GLN A 5 1.53 -4.40 37.65
C GLN A 5 1.33 -5.64 36.76
N ALA A 6 0.08 -5.93 36.37
CA ALA A 6 -0.20 -7.02 35.44
C ALA A 6 0.32 -6.70 34.02
N ALA A 7 0.23 -5.44 33.58
CA ALA A 7 0.75 -5.02 32.28
C ALA A 7 2.28 -5.20 32.19
N GLU A 8 3.02 -4.98 33.27
CA GLU A 8 4.48 -5.20 33.29
C GLU A 8 4.87 -6.65 32.92
N ALA A 9 3.98 -7.63 33.11
CA ALA A 9 4.26 -9.02 32.79
C ALA A 9 3.93 -9.43 31.34
N THR A 10 3.43 -8.52 30.49
CA THR A 10 2.78 -8.90 29.21
C THR A 10 3.15 -8.03 28.00
N PRO A 11 3.81 -8.59 26.96
CA PRO A 11 4.52 -9.86 26.92
C PRO A 11 5.95 -9.74 27.52
N PRO A 12 6.47 -10.80 28.17
CA PRO A 12 7.75 -10.75 28.88
C PRO A 12 8.95 -11.00 27.94
N VAL A 13 9.05 -10.25 26.83
CA VAL A 13 10.01 -10.50 25.73
C VAL A 13 11.47 -10.55 26.23
N ALA A 14 11.92 -9.53 26.97
CA ALA A 14 13.27 -9.47 27.52
C ALA A 14 13.59 -10.67 28.44
N LYS A 15 12.60 -11.12 29.22
CA LYS A 15 12.74 -12.29 30.09
C LYS A 15 12.86 -13.59 29.29
N MET A 16 12.11 -13.73 28.19
CA MET A 16 12.20 -14.89 27.31
C MET A 16 13.59 -14.98 26.67
N LEU A 17 14.10 -13.86 26.14
CA LEU A 17 15.45 -13.78 25.58
C LEU A 17 16.54 -14.13 26.60
N SER A 18 16.47 -13.58 27.82
CA SER A 18 17.45 -13.89 28.88
C SER A 18 17.41 -15.34 29.37
N LYS A 19 16.33 -16.08 29.10
CA LYS A 19 16.22 -17.52 29.36
C LYS A 19 16.70 -18.39 28.20
N GLY A 20 17.21 -17.79 27.12
CA GLY A 20 17.68 -18.51 25.94
C GLY A 20 16.55 -19.09 25.08
N ILE A 21 15.31 -18.64 25.31
CA ILE A 21 14.18 -19.03 24.46
C ILE A 21 14.38 -18.36 23.10
N LYS A 22 14.14 -19.11 22.02
CA LYS A 22 14.11 -18.54 20.67
C LYS A 22 12.88 -17.63 20.57
N VAL A 23 13.09 -16.35 20.24
CA VAL A 23 12.02 -15.35 20.11
C VAL A 23 12.22 -14.57 18.83
N SER A 24 11.13 -14.34 18.11
CA SER A 24 11.06 -13.47 16.94
C SER A 24 9.99 -12.40 17.15
N ALA A 25 10.08 -11.31 16.42
CA ALA A 25 9.02 -10.32 16.32
C ALA A 25 8.19 -10.54 15.04
N GLY A 26 7.06 -9.82 14.93
CA GLY A 26 6.15 -9.85 13.79
C GLY A 26 5.08 -8.75 13.91
N THR A 27 4.34 -8.49 12.84
CA THR A 27 3.28 -7.45 12.83
C THR A 27 1.92 -7.99 13.25
N ASP A 28 1.52 -9.16 12.76
CA ASP A 28 0.10 -9.58 12.74
C ASP A 28 -0.81 -8.60 11.94
N ALA A 29 -0.24 -8.03 10.86
CA ALA A 29 -0.81 -6.92 10.12
C ALA A 29 -2.12 -7.22 9.35
N THR A 30 -2.45 -8.49 9.14
CA THR A 30 -3.67 -8.87 8.42
C THR A 30 -4.93 -8.68 9.25
N ARG A 31 -4.82 -8.46 10.57
CA ARG A 31 -5.97 -8.40 11.48
C ARG A 31 -5.87 -7.39 12.62
N VAL A 32 -4.68 -7.24 13.23
CA VAL A 32 -4.58 -6.57 14.55
C VAL A 32 -3.66 -5.34 14.54
N ALA A 33 -2.67 -5.28 13.65
CA ALA A 33 -1.68 -4.20 13.65
C ALA A 33 -1.39 -3.61 12.27
N SER A 34 -0.46 -2.64 12.24
CA SER A 34 0.05 -2.05 11.01
C SER A 34 1.02 -3.00 10.28
N TYR A 35 1.10 -2.89 8.95
CA TYR A 35 2.14 -3.53 8.14
C TYR A 35 3.54 -2.92 8.38
N ASN A 36 3.61 -1.74 9.00
CA ASN A 36 4.87 -1.05 9.27
C ASN A 36 5.64 -1.71 10.43
N PRO A 37 6.80 -2.36 10.20
CA PRO A 37 7.57 -3.05 11.24
C PRO A 37 8.18 -2.07 12.26
N TRP A 38 8.39 -0.82 11.88
CA TRP A 38 8.98 0.19 12.74
C TRP A 38 8.09 0.55 13.93
N VAL A 39 6.76 0.38 13.81
CA VAL A 39 5.82 0.55 14.93
C VAL A 39 6.09 -0.50 16.01
N SER A 40 6.29 -1.75 15.62
CA SER A 40 6.62 -2.84 16.56
C SER A 40 8.01 -2.66 17.16
N LEU A 41 8.99 -2.22 16.37
CA LEU A 41 10.33 -1.87 16.87
C LEU A 41 10.28 -0.74 17.90
N ALA A 42 9.53 0.33 17.63
CA ALA A 42 9.33 1.43 18.58
C ALA A 42 8.72 0.93 19.88
N TRP A 43 7.72 0.05 19.83
CA TRP A 43 7.10 -0.53 21.01
C TRP A 43 8.06 -1.45 21.80
N LEU A 44 8.88 -2.27 21.14
CA LEU A 44 9.88 -3.10 21.81
C LEU A 44 10.95 -2.27 22.55
N VAL A 45 11.33 -1.13 21.98
CA VAL A 45 12.37 -0.24 22.52
C VAL A 45 11.82 0.67 23.62
N THR A 46 10.59 1.19 23.46
CA THR A 46 10.05 2.24 24.35
C THR A 46 9.01 1.70 25.36
N GLY A 47 8.35 0.60 25.01
CA GLY A 47 7.18 0.08 25.73
C GLY A 47 5.98 1.02 25.73
N LYS A 48 5.94 2.01 24.83
CA LYS A 48 4.83 2.96 24.73
C LYS A 48 3.73 2.42 23.79
N THR A 49 2.48 2.69 24.12
CA THR A 49 1.36 2.52 23.19
C THR A 49 1.47 3.54 22.05
N VAL A 50 0.70 3.36 20.98
CA VAL A 50 0.55 4.36 19.90
C VAL A 50 0.11 5.73 20.45
N GLY A 51 -0.62 5.76 21.57
CA GLY A 51 -1.02 6.99 22.26
C GLY A 51 0.04 7.56 23.23
N GLY A 52 1.27 7.03 23.23
CA GLY A 52 2.38 7.52 24.05
C GLY A 52 2.40 7.03 25.51
N LEU A 53 1.41 6.24 25.94
CA LEU A 53 1.38 5.70 27.31
C LEU A 53 2.45 4.62 27.47
N ARG A 54 3.43 4.85 28.35
CA ARG A 54 4.43 3.83 28.71
C ARG A 54 3.80 2.72 29.54
N MET A 55 3.86 1.50 29.02
CA MET A 55 3.31 0.30 29.67
C MET A 55 4.34 -0.46 30.50
N TYR A 56 5.63 -0.39 30.13
CA TYR A 56 6.64 -1.28 30.67
C TYR A 56 7.77 -0.55 31.41
N PRO A 57 8.31 -1.16 32.49
CA PRO A 57 9.52 -0.69 33.13
C PRO A 57 10.75 -0.93 32.22
N GLN A 58 11.80 -0.14 32.39
CA GLN A 58 13.02 -0.20 31.56
C GLN A 58 13.60 -1.61 31.43
N ARG A 59 13.58 -2.39 32.52
CA ARG A 59 14.10 -3.78 32.56
C ARG A 59 13.42 -4.76 31.59
N ASN A 60 12.24 -4.42 31.07
CA ASN A 60 11.50 -5.23 30.12
C ASN A 60 11.61 -4.73 28.68
N LEU A 61 12.29 -3.60 28.46
CA LEU A 61 12.52 -3.04 27.14
C LEU A 61 13.77 -3.65 26.52
N LEU A 62 13.82 -3.67 25.19
CA LEU A 62 14.99 -4.12 24.44
C LEU A 62 15.83 -2.92 24.02
N ASP A 63 17.14 -3.13 23.94
CA ASP A 63 17.98 -2.23 23.18
C ASP A 63 17.65 -2.34 21.68
N ARG A 64 18.02 -1.30 20.92
CA ARG A 64 17.69 -1.20 19.49
C ARG A 64 18.28 -2.33 18.67
N GLU A 65 19.50 -2.78 18.97
CA GLU A 65 20.16 -3.85 18.24
C GLU A 65 19.42 -5.18 18.45
N THR A 66 19.13 -5.53 19.70
CA THR A 66 18.35 -6.74 20.02
C THR A 66 16.98 -6.70 19.36
N ALA A 67 16.28 -5.57 19.41
CA ALA A 67 14.98 -5.40 18.76
C ALA A 67 15.08 -5.58 17.23
N LEU A 68 16.10 -5.02 16.58
CA LEU A 68 16.31 -5.17 15.14
C LEU A 68 16.64 -6.63 14.78
N ARG A 69 17.50 -7.30 15.56
CA ARG A 69 17.83 -8.72 15.36
C ARG A 69 16.60 -9.63 15.46
N MET A 70 15.61 -9.27 16.28
CA MET A 70 14.33 -10.01 16.32
C MET A 70 13.53 -9.95 15.01
N TRP A 71 13.75 -8.93 14.17
CA TRP A 71 13.11 -8.75 12.87
C TRP A 71 13.95 -9.24 11.69
N THR A 72 15.24 -9.48 11.91
CA THR A 72 16.19 -9.80 10.83
C THR A 72 16.85 -11.15 11.03
N GLU A 73 17.68 -11.31 12.06
CA GLU A 73 18.46 -12.53 12.30
C GLU A 73 17.63 -13.63 12.97
N TYR A 74 16.93 -13.34 14.07
CA TYR A 74 16.30 -14.38 14.91
C TYR A 74 15.08 -15.02 14.25
N VAL A 75 14.39 -14.29 13.37
CA VAL A 75 13.26 -14.81 12.59
C VAL A 75 13.68 -15.99 11.69
N THR A 76 14.95 -16.02 11.26
CA THR A 76 15.44 -17.06 10.33
C THR A 76 15.45 -18.45 10.93
N TRP A 77 15.55 -18.58 12.26
CA TRP A 77 15.40 -19.86 12.96
C TRP A 77 13.99 -20.43 12.77
N PHE A 78 12.96 -19.57 12.81
CA PHE A 78 11.56 -19.99 12.66
C PHE A 78 11.20 -20.35 11.22
N SER A 79 11.98 -19.90 10.25
CA SER A 79 11.77 -20.21 8.83
C SER A 79 12.76 -21.22 8.26
N ASN A 80 13.67 -21.79 9.07
CA ASN A 80 14.76 -22.69 8.64
C ASN A 80 15.67 -22.05 7.56
N GLU A 81 15.95 -20.75 7.71
CA GLU A 81 16.76 -19.95 6.77
C GLU A 81 18.00 -19.35 7.43
N GLU A 82 18.40 -19.87 8.60
CA GLU A 82 19.65 -19.46 9.25
C GLU A 82 20.83 -19.57 8.28
N GLY A 83 21.65 -18.52 8.22
CA GLY A 83 22.78 -18.43 7.31
C GLY A 83 22.43 -18.09 5.85
N LYS A 84 21.15 -18.02 5.48
CA LYS A 84 20.71 -17.61 4.13
C LYS A 84 20.38 -16.12 4.02
N LYS A 85 19.81 -15.52 5.07
CA LYS A 85 19.38 -14.12 5.11
C LYS A 85 19.38 -13.58 6.54
N GLY A 86 18.96 -12.33 6.71
CA GLY A 86 18.75 -11.69 8.01
C GLY A 86 19.95 -10.89 8.52
N ARG A 87 21.11 -10.95 7.84
CA ARG A 87 22.27 -10.11 8.14
C ARG A 87 22.92 -9.62 6.85
N VAL A 88 23.54 -8.45 6.90
CA VAL A 88 24.44 -7.98 5.84
C VAL A 88 25.78 -8.71 6.00
N ALA A 89 25.92 -9.85 5.34
CA ALA A 89 27.10 -10.71 5.42
C ALA A 89 27.34 -11.44 4.11
N VAL A 90 28.61 -11.73 3.81
CA VAL A 90 29.01 -12.52 2.64
C VAL A 90 28.34 -13.90 2.68
N GLY A 91 27.79 -14.32 1.54
CA GLY A 91 27.10 -15.61 1.39
C GLY A 91 25.59 -15.58 1.69
N GLN A 92 25.05 -14.48 2.19
CA GLN A 92 23.60 -14.29 2.36
C GLN A 92 22.97 -13.61 1.15
N LEU A 93 21.64 -13.71 1.04
CA LEU A 93 20.85 -13.01 0.03
C LEU A 93 21.12 -11.50 0.08
N ALA A 94 21.21 -10.89 -1.09
CA ALA A 94 21.35 -9.44 -1.26
C ALA A 94 19.99 -8.73 -1.06
N ASP A 95 19.40 -8.95 0.11
CA ASP A 95 18.17 -8.31 0.57
C ASP A 95 18.56 -7.19 1.55
N LEU A 96 18.31 -5.94 1.18
CA LEU A 96 18.67 -4.79 2.00
C LEU A 96 17.63 -3.69 1.92
N VAL A 97 17.57 -2.89 2.99
CA VAL A 97 16.75 -1.69 3.08
C VAL A 97 17.64 -0.53 3.50
N VAL A 98 17.42 0.65 2.90
CA VAL A 98 18.00 1.91 3.36
C VAL A 98 16.88 2.71 4.01
N PRO A 99 16.84 2.82 5.35
CA PRO A 99 15.85 3.65 6.03
C PRO A 99 16.12 5.14 5.78
N ASP A 100 15.09 5.96 5.89
CA ASP A 100 15.16 7.41 5.73
C ASP A 100 15.81 8.14 6.92
N ARG A 101 16.14 7.41 7.98
CA ARG A 101 16.86 7.90 9.16
C ARG A 101 17.66 6.78 9.82
N ASP A 102 18.62 7.18 10.64
CA ASP A 102 19.39 6.24 11.44
C ASP A 102 18.56 5.72 12.62
N PHE A 103 18.12 4.46 12.51
CA PHE A 103 17.40 3.77 13.56
C PHE A 103 18.20 3.66 14.86
N PHE A 104 19.52 3.74 14.88
CA PHE A 104 20.31 3.65 16.12
C PHE A 104 20.45 5.00 16.84
N ALA A 105 20.27 6.11 16.14
CA ALA A 105 20.52 7.46 16.67
C ALA A 105 19.28 8.37 16.72
N CYS A 106 18.21 8.09 15.96
CA CYS A 106 17.01 8.94 15.95
C CYS A 106 16.31 8.99 17.32
N ALA A 107 15.47 10.00 17.57
CA ALA A 107 14.66 10.04 18.79
C ALA A 107 13.71 8.84 18.85
N GLU A 108 13.41 8.36 20.07
CA GLU A 108 12.54 7.19 20.26
C GLU A 108 11.16 7.35 19.62
N ASP A 109 10.60 8.56 19.69
CA ASP A 109 9.28 8.86 19.15
C ASP A 109 9.29 8.94 17.60
N ASP A 110 10.47 9.08 16.98
CA ASP A 110 10.63 9.10 15.52
C ASP A 110 10.75 7.70 14.91
N ILE A 111 10.99 6.66 15.72
CA ILE A 111 11.23 5.29 15.23
C ILE A 111 10.04 4.83 14.39
N ALA A 112 8.81 4.97 14.90
CA ALA A 112 7.60 4.46 14.25
C ALA A 112 7.32 5.10 12.88
N GLY A 113 7.80 6.33 12.67
CA GLY A 113 7.64 7.06 11.41
C GLY A 113 8.69 6.71 10.36
N THR A 114 9.60 5.77 10.63
CA THR A 114 10.69 5.41 9.69
C THR A 114 10.10 4.84 8.40
N THR A 115 10.68 5.26 7.27
CA THR A 115 10.30 4.75 5.94
C THR A 115 11.53 4.27 5.18
N ALA A 116 11.34 3.55 4.07
CA ALA A 116 12.43 3.08 3.22
C ALA A 116 12.69 4.05 2.07
N LEU A 117 13.94 4.48 1.92
CA LEU A 117 14.44 5.19 0.73
C LEU A 117 14.79 4.24 -0.40
N LEU A 118 15.21 3.02 -0.08
CA LEU A 118 15.57 1.98 -1.04
C LEU A 118 15.23 0.61 -0.46
N THR A 119 14.63 -0.26 -1.28
CA THR A 119 14.49 -1.68 -0.98
C THR A 119 15.09 -2.49 -2.12
N VAL A 120 15.94 -3.45 -1.77
CA VAL A 120 16.56 -4.38 -2.70
C VAL A 120 16.21 -5.79 -2.27
N VAL A 121 15.80 -6.63 -3.22
CA VAL A 121 15.48 -8.04 -3.01
C VAL A 121 16.24 -8.88 -4.04
N GLY A 122 17.04 -9.83 -3.56
CA GLY A 122 17.88 -10.68 -4.40
C GLY A 122 18.83 -9.89 -5.30
N GLY A 123 19.32 -8.73 -4.85
CA GLY A 123 20.19 -7.84 -5.61
C GLY A 123 19.46 -6.96 -6.64
N LYS A 124 18.13 -6.99 -6.70
CA LYS A 124 17.31 -6.12 -7.58
C LYS A 124 16.64 -5.03 -6.77
N ILE A 125 16.73 -3.79 -7.24
CA ILE A 125 15.98 -2.67 -6.65
C ILE A 125 14.49 -2.88 -6.95
N VAL A 126 13.66 -2.90 -5.91
CA VAL A 126 12.19 -3.08 -6.01
C VAL A 126 11.41 -1.88 -5.49
N TRP A 127 12.09 -0.92 -4.87
CA TRP A 127 11.52 0.33 -4.38
C TRP A 127 12.61 1.39 -4.33
N GLY A 128 12.30 2.61 -4.79
CA GLY A 128 13.19 3.76 -4.71
C GLY A 128 12.41 5.04 -4.39
N ALA A 129 12.89 5.80 -3.41
CA ALA A 129 12.33 7.09 -3.03
C ALA A 129 13.43 8.12 -2.76
N GLY A 130 13.06 9.41 -2.79
CA GLY A 130 14.00 10.51 -2.57
C GLY A 130 15.22 10.41 -3.50
N PRO A 131 16.46 10.29 -2.98
CA PRO A 131 17.67 10.14 -3.80
C PRO A 131 17.66 8.93 -4.76
N PHE A 132 16.85 7.91 -4.49
CA PHE A 132 16.76 6.70 -5.30
C PHE A 132 15.52 6.64 -6.20
N ALA A 133 14.74 7.74 -6.31
CA ALA A 133 13.48 7.76 -7.06
C ALA A 133 13.65 7.36 -8.54
N SER A 134 14.80 7.65 -9.16
CA SER A 134 15.10 7.23 -10.54
C SER A 134 15.25 5.72 -10.71
N HIS A 135 15.37 4.97 -9.60
CA HIS A 135 15.50 3.51 -9.58
C HIS A 135 14.22 2.83 -9.11
N ASP A 136 13.13 3.57 -8.92
CA ASP A 136 11.88 2.99 -8.45
C ASP A 136 11.31 2.00 -9.47
N ALA A 137 10.80 0.88 -8.97
CA ALA A 137 10.16 -0.12 -9.82
C ALA A 137 8.69 0.27 -10.00
N PRO A 138 8.13 0.16 -11.23
CA PRO A 138 6.71 0.40 -11.42
C PRO A 138 5.91 -0.60 -10.56
N ILE A 139 4.85 -0.11 -9.92
CA ILE A 139 3.96 -0.95 -9.12
C ILE A 139 3.41 -2.06 -10.04
N PRO A 140 3.58 -3.34 -9.67
CA PRO A 140 3.06 -4.44 -10.48
C PRO A 140 1.53 -4.35 -10.55
N PRO A 141 0.90 -4.78 -11.66
CA PRO A 141 -0.55 -4.79 -11.78
C PRO A 141 -1.15 -5.69 -10.69
N ALA A 142 -2.37 -5.36 -10.26
CA ALA A 142 -3.09 -6.18 -9.30
C ALA A 142 -3.21 -7.63 -9.81
N MET A 143 -2.99 -8.58 -8.92
CA MET A 143 -3.11 -10.01 -9.19
C MET A 143 -4.33 -10.61 -8.48
N PRO A 144 -4.90 -11.71 -8.98
CA PRO A 144 -4.57 -12.39 -10.25
C PRO A 144 -5.05 -11.61 -11.48
N ASP A 145 -4.69 -12.08 -12.69
CA ASP A 145 -5.03 -11.43 -13.97
C ASP A 145 -6.53 -11.19 -14.17
N TRP A 146 -7.38 -12.07 -13.64
CA TRP A 146 -8.84 -11.93 -13.70
C TRP A 146 -9.42 -11.02 -12.60
N SER A 147 -8.59 -10.47 -11.71
CA SER A 147 -9.06 -9.69 -10.56
C SER A 147 -9.86 -8.48 -11.01
N PRO A 148 -11.09 -8.27 -10.49
CA PRO A 148 -11.86 -7.06 -10.75
C PRO A 148 -11.11 -5.78 -10.35
N VAL A 149 -10.18 -5.86 -9.39
CA VAL A 149 -9.33 -4.71 -9.02
C VAL A 149 -8.36 -4.35 -10.15
N ARG A 150 -7.87 -5.35 -10.89
CA ARG A 150 -6.99 -5.14 -12.03
C ARG A 150 -7.75 -4.55 -13.21
N GLU A 151 -8.94 -5.07 -13.50
CA GLU A 151 -9.74 -4.63 -14.64
C GLU A 151 -10.41 -3.26 -14.39
N TYR A 152 -10.93 -3.05 -13.17
CA TYR A 152 -11.78 -1.89 -12.84
C TYR A 152 -11.14 -0.91 -11.83
N GLY A 153 -9.89 -1.14 -11.40
CA GLY A 153 -9.13 -0.20 -10.56
C GLY A 153 -9.44 -0.21 -9.05
N GLY A 154 -10.14 -1.24 -8.55
CA GLY A 154 -10.44 -1.40 -7.12
C GLY A 154 -11.59 -0.52 -6.60
N TYR A 155 -11.76 -0.48 -5.28
CA TYR A 155 -12.81 0.31 -4.65
C TYR A 155 -12.56 1.81 -4.89
N GLY A 156 -13.49 2.49 -5.57
CA GLY A 156 -13.33 3.88 -6.02
C GLY A 156 -12.59 4.07 -7.35
N GLY A 157 -12.05 3.01 -7.96
CA GLY A 157 -11.33 3.05 -9.24
C GLY A 157 -12.19 3.38 -10.47
N TRP A 158 -13.51 3.19 -10.35
CA TRP A 158 -14.51 3.53 -11.38
C TRP A 158 -14.46 5.00 -11.86
N GLY A 159 -13.87 5.90 -11.07
CA GLY A 159 -13.69 7.30 -11.44
C GLY A 159 -12.32 7.66 -12.04
N ALA A 160 -11.30 6.82 -11.85
CA ALA A 160 -9.92 7.13 -12.21
C ALA A 160 -9.53 6.60 -13.60
N THR A 161 -10.16 5.52 -14.08
CA THR A 161 -9.87 4.91 -15.38
C THR A 161 -10.79 5.39 -16.51
N GLN A 162 -11.84 6.14 -16.22
CA GLN A 162 -12.64 6.77 -17.28
C GLN A 162 -11.93 8.00 -17.83
N ARG A 163 -11.11 7.79 -18.88
CA ARG A 163 -10.72 8.83 -19.86
C ARG A 163 -11.90 9.55 -20.52
N ASN A 164 -13.13 9.24 -20.12
CA ASN A 164 -14.40 9.65 -20.72
C ASN A 164 -15.36 10.30 -19.70
N GLY A 165 -14.84 11.04 -18.72
CA GLY A 165 -15.60 11.96 -17.87
C GLY A 165 -16.50 11.28 -16.83
N ALA A 166 -16.61 11.88 -15.65
CA ALA A 166 -17.41 11.33 -14.56
C ALA A 166 -18.90 11.23 -14.96
N PRO A 167 -19.63 10.18 -14.55
CA PRO A 167 -21.04 9.95 -14.94
C PRO A 167 -21.98 11.12 -14.58
N LEU A 168 -21.65 11.87 -13.52
CA LEU A 168 -22.41 13.06 -13.10
C LEU A 168 -22.31 14.23 -14.09
N GLN A 169 -21.19 14.37 -14.81
CA GLN A 169 -21.03 15.44 -15.82
C GLN A 169 -21.88 15.16 -17.07
N ARG A 170 -22.05 13.89 -17.45
CA ARG A 170 -22.91 13.49 -18.58
C ARG A 170 -24.40 13.76 -18.29
N ALA A 171 -24.83 13.47 -17.06
CA ALA A 171 -26.21 13.75 -16.62
C ALA A 171 -26.51 15.26 -16.58
N ALA A 172 -25.57 16.07 -16.09
CA ALA A 172 -25.69 17.53 -16.07
C ALA A 172 -25.73 18.15 -17.48
N ALA A 173 -24.86 17.69 -18.39
CA ALA A 173 -24.84 18.16 -19.77
C ALA A 173 -26.14 17.81 -20.53
N ALA A 174 -26.71 16.63 -20.30
CA ALA A 174 -28.00 16.23 -20.89
C ALA A 174 -29.16 17.12 -20.40
N ALA A 175 -29.14 17.55 -19.13
CA ALA A 175 -30.16 18.44 -18.57
C ALA A 175 -30.07 19.88 -19.12
N MET A 176 -28.88 20.33 -19.54
CA MET A 176 -28.65 21.67 -20.09
C MET A 176 -29.11 21.83 -21.55
N CYS A 177 -29.35 20.75 -22.29
CA CYS A 177 -29.75 20.81 -23.70
C CYS A 177 -31.22 21.22 -23.93
N GLY A 178 -32.07 21.30 -22.91
CA GLY A 178 -33.43 21.86 -23.03
C GLY A 178 -34.43 21.07 -23.89
N CYS A 179 -34.11 19.86 -24.36
CA CYS A 179 -34.95 19.10 -25.30
C CYS A 179 -36.09 18.29 -24.64
N ALA A 180 -36.31 18.40 -23.33
CA ALA A 180 -37.26 17.56 -22.60
C ALA A 180 -38.75 17.81 -22.94
N SER A 181 -39.08 18.81 -23.77
CA SER A 181 -40.47 19.26 -23.96
C SER A 181 -40.96 19.37 -25.41
N ALA A 182 -40.21 18.95 -26.43
CA ALA A 182 -40.66 19.12 -27.82
C ALA A 182 -40.10 18.11 -28.85
N CYS A 183 -40.32 16.81 -28.69
CA CYS A 183 -40.52 15.87 -29.81
C CYS A 183 -40.73 14.43 -29.30
N ASN A 184 -41.91 13.86 -29.52
CA ASN A 184 -42.31 12.56 -28.97
C ASN A 184 -42.01 11.37 -29.92
N VAL A 185 -41.03 11.51 -30.83
CA VAL A 185 -40.83 10.50 -31.89
C VAL A 185 -39.45 9.84 -31.86
N HIS A 186 -38.37 10.46 -31.38
CA HIS A 186 -37.11 9.76 -31.08
C HIS A 186 -36.31 10.46 -29.96
N ALA A 187 -35.83 9.70 -28.98
CA ALA A 187 -34.91 10.19 -27.96
C ALA A 187 -33.49 10.27 -28.55
N HIS A 188 -32.96 11.47 -28.78
CA HIS A 188 -31.58 11.63 -29.26
C HIS A 188 -30.59 11.80 -28.11
N ALA A 189 -29.67 10.83 -27.98
CA ALA A 189 -28.61 10.81 -26.96
C ALA A 189 -27.39 11.66 -27.39
N HIS A 190 -27.57 12.97 -27.61
CA HIS A 190 -26.50 13.88 -28.05
C HIS A 190 -25.33 13.97 -27.07
N ALA A 191 -25.60 13.90 -25.76
CA ALA A 191 -24.55 13.87 -24.74
C ALA A 191 -23.63 12.63 -24.87
N SER A 192 -24.19 11.51 -25.36
CA SER A 192 -23.41 10.30 -25.66
C SER A 192 -22.54 10.49 -26.90
N ALA A 193 -23.09 11.05 -27.97
CA ALA A 193 -22.34 11.34 -29.20
C ALA A 193 -21.22 12.37 -28.96
N TRP A 194 -21.49 13.45 -28.22
CA TRP A 194 -20.51 14.50 -27.93
C TRP A 194 -19.40 14.05 -26.97
N GLY A 195 -19.70 13.12 -26.05
CA GLY A 195 -18.73 12.52 -25.13
C GLY A 195 -18.06 11.24 -25.65
N SER A 196 -18.28 10.87 -26.91
CA SER A 196 -17.71 9.66 -27.52
C SER A 196 -16.52 10.01 -28.41
N ALA A 197 -15.39 9.32 -28.20
CA ALA A 197 -14.24 9.39 -29.09
C ALA A 197 -14.47 8.43 -30.28
N LEU A 198 -15.28 8.85 -31.25
CA LEU A 198 -15.48 8.11 -32.49
C LEU A 198 -14.33 8.39 -33.47
N PRO A 199 -13.91 7.42 -34.29
CA PRO A 199 -12.87 7.62 -35.29
C PRO A 199 -13.42 8.50 -36.43
N THR A 200 -13.16 9.80 -36.35
CA THR A 200 -13.68 10.83 -37.28
C THR A 200 -13.02 10.82 -38.66
N SER A 201 -12.15 9.84 -38.95
CA SER A 201 -11.37 9.75 -40.18
C SER A 201 -12.13 9.14 -41.37
N ASP A 202 -13.32 8.56 -41.17
CA ASP A 202 -14.15 8.00 -42.26
C ASP A 202 -15.59 8.55 -42.23
N ALA A 203 -15.80 9.64 -42.95
CA ALA A 203 -17.12 10.24 -43.15
C ALA A 203 -17.98 9.53 -44.21
N LYS A 204 -17.47 8.49 -44.90
CA LYS A 204 -18.27 7.65 -45.81
C LYS A 204 -18.78 6.36 -45.13
N GLY A 205 -18.35 6.09 -43.91
CA GLY A 205 -19.15 5.39 -42.90
C GLY A 205 -20.36 6.24 -42.46
N PHE A 206 -21.16 6.66 -43.44
CA PHE A 206 -21.99 7.86 -43.37
C PHE A 206 -23.34 7.66 -42.66
N TRP A 207 -23.84 6.43 -42.56
CA TRP A 207 -25.12 6.12 -41.89
C TRP A 207 -24.99 5.44 -40.52
N GLY A 208 -23.80 4.95 -40.17
CA GLY A 208 -23.60 4.19 -38.93
C GLY A 208 -23.52 5.03 -37.66
N ALA A 209 -23.11 6.30 -37.77
CA ALA A 209 -22.87 7.16 -36.62
C ALA A 209 -24.11 7.95 -36.13
N PHE A 210 -25.19 8.05 -36.93
CA PHE A 210 -26.32 8.95 -36.63
C PHE A 210 -27.72 8.32 -36.61
N GLY A 211 -27.86 7.00 -36.82
CA GLY A 211 -29.09 6.29 -36.45
C GLY A 211 -30.40 6.80 -37.08
N CYS A 212 -30.39 7.26 -38.34
CA CYS A 212 -31.60 7.62 -39.09
C CYS A 212 -31.32 7.51 -40.60
N SER A 213 -31.74 6.43 -41.26
CA SER A 213 -31.57 6.22 -42.72
C SER A 213 -32.86 6.47 -43.53
N CYS A 214 -33.76 7.35 -43.07
CA CYS A 214 -35.11 7.43 -43.63
C CYS A 214 -35.38 8.58 -44.61
N TRP A 215 -34.42 9.47 -44.90
CA TRP A 215 -34.63 10.53 -45.91
C TRP A 215 -33.35 10.80 -46.70
N ALA A 216 -33.19 10.06 -47.79
CA ALA A 216 -32.32 10.42 -48.91
C ALA A 216 -32.87 9.76 -50.20
N ILE A 217 -33.94 10.35 -50.72
CA ILE A 217 -33.98 10.79 -52.13
C ILE A 217 -33.86 12.31 -52.06
#